data_AF-A0A814NJ87-F1
#
_entry.id   AF-A0A814NJ87-F1
#
_cell.length_a   1.000
_cell.length_b   1.000
_cell.length_c   1.000
_cell.angle_alpha   90.00
_cell.angle_beta   90.00
_cell.angle_gamma   90.00
#
_symmetry.space_group_name_H-M   'P 1'
#
loop_
_entity.id
_entity.type
_entity.pdbx_description
1 polymer ?
#
loop_
_entity_poly.entity_id
_entity_poly.type
_entity_poly.pdbx_seq_one_letter_code
_entity_poly.pdbx_strand_id
1 'polypeptide(L)'
;MGLNLSLSVATHDNSMTEEKDGIIKQNIKLPGDCDNGRLAFVLLNVFTKEECQAYIDLTEAKGYIPALTHFGRGVKRLVPHYRNNDHCIIDSVEIMSIIWQRVRSYIPKEWNNNYQILSLNECLRFLRYDVGQRFEAHVDSAYRRKNRSHERSFLTIQVCLNEGFQGGATTFIDPGGPNPKADMSYIPKQGMVLAFEHCLLHEESALISGRKYTIPTDVMYKPKQMKKKNIR
;
A
#
# COMPACT_ATOMS: atom_id res chain seq x y z
N MET A 1 11.42 -53.66 -1.99
CA MET A 1 10.54 -53.26 -0.87
C MET A 1 11.44 -52.88 0.29
N GLY A 2 11.55 -51.68 0.80
CA GLY A 2 11.01 -50.35 0.52
C GLY A 2 11.73 -49.45 1.52
N LEU A 3 12.56 -48.52 1.05
CA LEU A 3 13.25 -47.55 1.90
C LEU A 3 12.34 -46.34 2.08
N ASN A 4 11.74 -46.22 3.27
CA ASN A 4 11.04 -45.01 3.70
C ASN A 4 12.08 -43.93 4.01
N LEU A 5 12.30 -42.99 3.09
CA LEU A 5 12.87 -41.69 3.43
C LEU A 5 11.75 -40.79 3.93
N SER A 6 11.72 -40.57 5.25
CA SER A 6 11.01 -39.45 5.86
C SER A 6 11.71 -38.15 5.45
N LEU A 7 11.21 -37.46 4.43
CA LEU A 7 11.55 -36.06 4.20
C LEU A 7 10.84 -35.21 5.26
N SER A 8 11.59 -34.70 6.22
CA SER A 8 11.12 -33.58 7.03
C SER A 8 10.99 -32.36 6.11
N VAL A 9 9.76 -31.87 5.94
CA VAL A 9 9.52 -30.58 5.30
C VAL A 9 9.99 -29.50 6.28
N ALA A 10 11.21 -29.00 6.07
CA ALA A 10 11.71 -27.82 6.76
C ALA A 10 10.92 -26.60 6.27
N THR A 11 10.01 -26.09 7.10
CA THR A 11 9.35 -24.80 6.90
C THR A 11 10.40 -23.70 6.97
N HIS A 12 10.89 -23.26 5.81
CA HIS A 12 11.71 -22.05 5.70
C HIS A 12 10.79 -20.84 5.69
N ASP A 13 10.38 -20.39 6.87
CA ASP A 13 9.90 -19.01 7.06
C ASP A 13 11.14 -18.14 7.31
N ASN A 14 11.59 -17.48 6.26
CA ASN A 14 12.73 -16.57 6.30
C ASN A 14 12.27 -15.14 5.99
N SER A 15 11.16 -14.72 6.60
CA SER A 15 10.75 -13.32 6.59
C SER A 15 11.79 -12.50 7.38
N MET A 16 12.63 -11.76 6.66
CA MET A 16 13.59 -10.83 7.27
C MET A 16 12.83 -9.77 8.04
N THR A 17 12.91 -9.81 9.37
CA THR A 17 12.33 -8.83 10.27
C THR A 17 13.35 -7.79 10.67
N GLU A 18 13.07 -6.51 10.42
CA GLU A 18 13.92 -5.38 10.85
C GLU A 18 13.16 -4.57 11.90
N GLU A 19 13.78 -4.29 13.05
CA GLU A 19 13.20 -3.40 14.08
C GLU A 19 14.01 -2.11 14.20
N LYS A 20 13.33 -0.97 14.17
CA LYS A 20 13.93 0.33 14.45
C LYS A 20 12.89 1.28 15.02
N ASP A 21 13.25 1.98 16.10
CA ASP A 21 12.38 2.91 16.81
C ASP A 21 11.04 2.26 17.26
N GLY A 22 11.05 0.95 17.56
CA GLY A 22 9.86 0.16 17.93
C GLY A 22 8.94 -0.24 16.76
N ILE A 23 9.26 0.20 15.54
CA ILE A 23 8.58 -0.22 14.32
C ILE A 23 9.20 -1.52 13.83
N ILE A 24 8.36 -2.52 13.56
CA ILE A 24 8.78 -3.83 13.06
C ILE A 24 8.41 -3.93 11.59
N LYS A 25 9.40 -4.09 10.72
CA LYS A 25 9.20 -4.39 9.30
C LYS A 25 9.15 -5.89 9.07
N GLN A 26 8.18 -6.33 8.27
CA GLN A 26 8.06 -7.71 7.81
C GLN A 26 7.85 -7.71 6.30
N ASN A 27 8.70 -8.41 5.56
CA ASN A 27 8.48 -8.57 4.12
C ASN A 27 7.29 -9.50 3.87
N ILE A 28 6.49 -9.16 2.86
CA ILE A 28 5.36 -9.99 2.43
C ILE A 28 5.87 -10.93 1.34
N LYS A 29 5.57 -12.22 1.50
CA LYS A 29 5.71 -13.19 0.42
C LYS A 29 4.58 -12.96 -0.59
N LEU A 30 4.94 -12.70 -1.84
CA LEU A 30 3.98 -12.49 -2.92
C LEU A 30 3.56 -13.84 -3.54
N PRO A 31 2.33 -13.94 -4.10
CA PRO A 31 1.85 -15.19 -4.69
C PRO A 31 2.54 -15.48 -6.03
N GLY A 32 2.88 -16.76 -6.23
CA GLY A 32 3.41 -17.30 -7.49
C GLY A 32 4.50 -16.47 -8.15
N ASP A 33 4.37 -16.20 -9.46
CA ASP A 33 5.39 -15.50 -10.25
C ASP A 33 5.40 -13.98 -10.00
N CYS A 34 4.51 -13.48 -9.12
CA CYS A 34 4.56 -12.09 -8.69
C CYS A 34 5.79 -11.81 -7.81
N ASP A 35 6.36 -12.83 -7.18
CA ASP A 35 7.60 -12.75 -6.40
C ASP A 35 8.86 -12.76 -7.30
N ASN A 36 8.95 -11.80 -8.22
CA ASN A 36 10.11 -11.62 -9.11
C ASN A 36 11.03 -10.50 -8.61
N GLY A 37 11.35 -10.53 -7.32
CA GLY A 37 12.10 -9.46 -6.65
C GLY A 37 11.30 -8.16 -6.49
N ARG A 38 9.96 -8.24 -6.59
CA ARG A 38 9.05 -7.12 -6.34
C ARG A 38 8.93 -6.87 -4.85
N LEU A 39 8.79 -5.60 -4.50
CA LEU A 39 8.70 -5.16 -3.13
C LEU A 39 7.25 -5.15 -2.63
N ALA A 40 7.03 -5.88 -1.54
CA ALA A 40 5.88 -5.74 -0.66
C ALA A 40 6.31 -6.01 0.78
N PHE A 41 5.95 -5.14 1.71
CA PHE A 41 6.25 -5.30 3.13
C PHE A 41 5.25 -4.54 3.99
N VAL A 42 5.25 -4.86 5.28
CA VAL A 42 4.43 -4.19 6.28
C VAL A 42 5.31 -3.64 7.38
N LEU A 43 4.87 -2.52 7.94
CA LEU A 43 5.43 -1.92 9.14
C LEU A 43 4.38 -1.99 10.23
N LEU A 44 4.68 -2.71 11.30
CA LEU A 44 3.84 -2.80 12.50
C LEU A 44 4.20 -1.68 13.47
N ASN A 45 3.24 -1.29 14.30
CA ASN A 45 3.41 -0.31 15.37
C ASN A 45 3.86 1.09 14.88
N VAL A 46 3.39 1.52 13.70
CA VAL A 46 3.76 2.85 13.14
C VAL A 46 2.94 3.96 13.76
N PHE A 47 1.66 3.72 14.05
CA PHE A 47 0.76 4.66 14.71
C PHE A 47 0.12 4.04 15.93
N THR A 48 -0.14 4.86 16.94
CA THR A 48 -0.90 4.43 18.11
C THR A 48 -2.40 4.38 17.79
N LYS A 49 -3.17 3.71 18.64
CA LYS A 49 -4.62 3.62 18.49
C LYS A 49 -5.27 5.00 18.59
N GLU A 50 -4.75 5.85 19.47
CA GLU A 50 -5.22 7.21 19.71
C GLU A 50 -4.99 8.10 18.50
N GLU A 51 -3.82 8.02 17.86
CA GLU A 51 -3.53 8.75 16.62
C GLU A 51 -4.46 8.33 15.50
N CYS A 52 -4.65 7.01 15.33
CA CYS A 52 -5.57 6.50 14.33
C CYS A 52 -7.02 6.96 14.57
N GLN A 53 -7.49 6.92 15.82
CA GLN A 53 -8.83 7.37 16.16
C GLN A 53 -9.00 8.87 15.91
N ALA A 54 -8.01 9.69 16.28
CA ALA A 54 -8.05 11.13 16.02
C ALA A 54 -8.18 11.44 14.52
N TYR A 55 -7.51 10.68 13.65
CA TYR A 55 -7.65 10.83 12.21
C TYR A 55 -9.01 10.37 11.67
N ILE A 56 -9.58 9.31 12.24
CA ILE A 56 -10.94 8.85 11.90
C ILE A 56 -11.95 9.93 12.31
N ASP A 57 -11.89 10.43 13.54
CA ASP A 57 -12.81 11.45 14.05
C ASP A 57 -12.75 12.73 13.22
N LEU A 58 -11.54 13.18 12.88
CA LEU A 58 -11.31 14.34 12.02
C LEU A 58 -12.01 14.22 10.65
N THR A 59 -11.98 13.02 10.06
CA THR A 59 -12.45 12.79 8.69
C THR A 59 -13.93 12.43 8.63
N GLU A 60 -14.46 11.76 9.65
CA GLU A 60 -15.90 11.60 9.84
C GLU A 60 -16.57 12.96 10.06
N ALA A 61 -15.99 13.84 10.88
CA ALA A 61 -16.51 15.19 11.07
C ALA A 61 -16.53 16.02 9.78
N LYS A 62 -15.57 15.81 8.89
CA LYS A 62 -15.52 16.49 7.58
C LYS A 62 -16.48 15.86 6.55
N GLY A 63 -16.74 14.57 6.68
CA GLY A 63 -17.62 13.81 5.81
C GLY A 63 -16.90 13.11 4.65
N TYR A 64 -17.51 12.01 4.21
CA TYR A 64 -17.05 11.14 3.15
C TYR A 64 -17.98 11.20 1.94
N ILE A 65 -17.40 11.14 0.74
CA ILE A 65 -18.15 11.09 -0.53
C ILE A 65 -17.71 9.88 -1.36
N PRO A 66 -18.55 9.36 -2.28
CA PRO A 66 -18.19 8.23 -3.12
C PRO A 66 -16.88 8.45 -3.88
N ALA A 67 -15.99 7.45 -3.84
CA ALA A 67 -14.72 7.53 -4.53
C ALA A 67 -14.86 7.30 -6.05
N LEU A 68 -14.30 8.23 -6.82
CA LEU A 68 -14.22 8.08 -8.28
C LEU A 68 -13.05 7.17 -8.66
N THR A 69 -13.26 6.38 -9.71
CA THR A 69 -12.23 5.56 -10.35
C THR A 69 -11.52 6.37 -11.42
N HIS A 70 -10.18 6.35 -11.43
CA HIS A 70 -9.37 7.00 -12.45
C HIS A 70 -9.08 6.05 -13.62
N PHE A 71 -9.42 6.47 -14.83
CA PHE A 71 -9.18 5.71 -16.07
C PHE A 71 -7.97 6.25 -16.87
N GLY A 72 -7.10 7.01 -16.20
CA GLY A 72 -6.00 7.74 -16.86
C GLY A 72 -6.47 8.98 -17.63
N ARG A 73 -5.50 9.75 -18.15
CA ARG A 73 -5.73 10.99 -18.95
C ARG A 73 -6.67 12.02 -18.30
N GLY A 74 -6.76 12.02 -16.97
CA GLY A 74 -7.64 12.93 -16.22
C GLY A 74 -9.11 12.49 -16.15
N VAL A 75 -9.47 11.35 -16.75
CA VAL A 75 -10.84 10.83 -16.70
C VAL A 75 -11.08 10.16 -15.35
N LYS A 76 -12.11 10.64 -14.64
CA LYS A 76 -12.60 10.03 -13.40
C LYS A 76 -14.09 9.78 -13.49
N ARG A 77 -14.56 8.61 -13.07
CA ARG A 77 -15.99 8.26 -13.09
C ARG A 77 -16.37 7.46 -11.86
N LEU A 78 -17.62 7.59 -11.43
CA LEU A 78 -18.21 6.70 -10.43
C LEU A 78 -18.54 5.38 -11.13
N VAL A 79 -17.96 4.27 -10.66
CA VAL A 79 -18.18 2.92 -11.22
C VAL A 79 -18.41 1.93 -10.07
N PRO A 80 -19.61 1.92 -9.46
CA PRO A 80 -19.85 1.21 -8.20
C PRO A 80 -19.66 -0.30 -8.26
N HIS A 81 -19.79 -0.91 -9.44
CA HIS A 81 -19.51 -2.34 -9.60
C HIS A 81 -18.02 -2.68 -9.54
N TYR A 82 -17.14 -1.68 -9.72
CA TYR A 82 -15.68 -1.84 -9.72
C TYR A 82 -15.04 -1.26 -8.45
N ARG A 83 -15.52 -0.09 -8.03
CA ARG A 83 -15.10 0.59 -6.81
C ARG A 83 -16.28 1.36 -6.24
N ASN A 84 -16.66 1.04 -5.01
CA ASN A 84 -17.81 1.67 -4.35
C ASN A 84 -17.50 2.16 -2.93
N ASN A 85 -16.23 2.24 -2.54
CA ASN A 85 -15.83 2.83 -1.27
C ASN A 85 -15.96 4.37 -1.32
N ASP A 86 -15.94 5.00 -0.15
CA ASP A 86 -15.94 6.46 -0.02
C ASP A 86 -14.55 7.02 0.24
N HIS A 87 -14.36 8.31 0.01
CA HIS A 87 -13.17 9.05 0.41
C HIS A 87 -13.47 10.39 1.09
N CYS A 88 -12.51 10.83 1.89
CA CYS A 88 -12.40 12.20 2.40
C CYS A 88 -11.01 12.73 2.03
N ILE A 89 -10.94 13.90 1.37
CA ILE A 89 -9.66 14.54 1.05
C ILE A 89 -9.48 15.72 1.99
N ILE A 90 -8.32 15.79 2.63
CA ILE A 90 -7.97 16.91 3.51
C ILE A 90 -6.60 17.46 3.14
N ASP A 91 -6.39 18.76 3.39
CA ASP A 91 -5.07 19.37 3.28
C ASP A 91 -4.44 19.37 4.67
N SER A 92 -3.44 18.51 4.88
CA SER A 92 -2.65 18.50 6.12
C SER A 92 -1.22 18.09 5.84
N VAL A 93 -0.34 19.09 5.79
CA VAL A 93 1.11 18.89 5.67
C VAL A 93 1.67 18.19 6.90
N GLU A 94 1.07 18.44 8.07
CA GLU A 94 1.46 17.85 9.34
C GLU A 94 1.28 16.33 9.34
N ILE A 95 0.07 15.83 9.04
CA ILE A 95 -0.21 14.38 8.99
C ILE A 95 0.69 13.71 7.95
N MET A 96 0.85 14.31 6.77
CA MET A 96 1.73 13.76 5.73
C MET A 96 3.20 13.72 6.18
N SER A 97 3.66 14.74 6.90
CA SER A 97 5.01 14.80 7.46
C SER A 97 5.23 13.71 8.50
N ILE A 98 4.26 13.47 9.40
CA ILE A 98 4.32 12.41 10.40
C ILE A 98 4.42 11.03 9.72
N ILE A 99 3.53 10.75 8.76
CA ILE A 99 3.58 9.50 7.99
C ILE A 99 4.96 9.36 7.35
N TRP A 100 5.45 10.40 6.68
CA TRP A 100 6.73 10.36 5.99
C TRP A 100 7.91 10.09 6.93
N GLN A 101 7.99 10.80 8.05
CA GLN A 101 9.07 10.66 9.02
C GLN A 101 9.20 9.22 9.52
N ARG A 102 8.07 8.56 9.79
CA ARG A 102 8.04 7.19 10.33
C ARG A 102 8.36 6.12 9.29
N VAL A 103 7.91 6.30 8.04
CA VAL A 103 8.06 5.25 7.00
C VAL A 103 9.34 5.41 6.19
N ARG A 104 9.88 6.63 6.03
CA ARG A 104 10.93 6.94 5.04
C ARG A 104 12.15 6.04 5.11
N SER A 105 12.60 5.63 6.30
CA SER A 105 13.82 4.81 6.42
C SER A 105 13.66 3.38 5.91
N TYR A 106 12.42 2.91 5.77
CA TYR A 106 12.10 1.56 5.28
C TYR A 106 11.85 1.53 3.78
N ILE A 107 11.68 2.69 3.16
CA ILE A 107 11.40 2.82 1.73
C ILE A 107 12.71 2.86 0.93
N PRO A 108 12.80 2.17 -0.23
CA PRO A 108 13.99 2.21 -1.07
C PRO A 108 14.38 3.63 -1.42
N LYS A 109 15.63 3.99 -1.08
CA LYS A 109 16.18 5.32 -1.36
C LYS A 109 16.34 5.58 -2.86
N GLU A 110 16.41 4.51 -3.65
CA GLU A 110 16.57 4.56 -5.10
C GLU A 110 15.59 3.61 -5.77
N TRP A 111 15.20 3.93 -7.01
CA TRP A 111 14.33 3.07 -7.81
C TRP A 111 14.92 2.87 -9.20
N ASN A 112 15.05 1.60 -9.62
CA ASN A 112 15.63 1.18 -10.91
C ASN A 112 16.94 1.89 -11.27
N ASN A 113 17.79 2.18 -10.29
CA ASN A 113 19.05 2.94 -10.39
C ASN A 113 18.98 4.36 -10.98
N ASN A 114 17.83 4.78 -11.50
CA ASN A 114 17.64 6.03 -12.22
C ASN A 114 16.91 7.10 -11.41
N TYR A 115 16.25 6.70 -10.33
CA TYR A 115 15.46 7.57 -9.48
C TYR A 115 15.94 7.55 -8.04
N GLN A 116 15.70 8.65 -7.34
CA GLN A 116 15.94 8.80 -5.91
C GLN A 116 14.63 9.20 -5.22
N ILE A 117 14.43 8.67 -4.02
CA ILE A 117 13.27 8.93 -3.19
C ILE A 117 13.13 10.43 -2.90
N LEU A 118 11.90 10.94 -2.89
CA LEU A 118 11.63 12.36 -2.70
C LEU A 118 10.74 12.63 -1.48
N SER A 119 9.49 12.20 -1.54
CA SER A 119 8.43 12.50 -0.56
C SER A 119 7.26 11.54 -0.73
N LEU A 120 6.19 11.77 0.02
CA LEU A 120 4.87 11.22 -0.32
C LEU A 120 4.13 12.12 -1.32
N ASN A 121 3.05 11.59 -1.89
CA ASN A 121 2.08 12.37 -2.67
C ASN A 121 1.46 13.46 -1.78
N GLU A 122 1.19 14.63 -2.36
CA GLU A 122 0.67 15.79 -1.65
C GLU A 122 -0.85 15.70 -1.36
N CYS A 123 -1.56 14.81 -2.04
CA CYS A 123 -2.99 14.62 -1.84
C CYS A 123 -3.24 13.61 -0.71
N LEU A 124 -3.50 14.13 0.50
CA LEU A 124 -3.90 13.30 1.63
C LEU A 124 -5.36 12.87 1.50
N ARG A 125 -5.55 11.57 1.30
CA ARG A 125 -6.86 10.95 1.10
C ARG A 125 -7.08 9.88 2.15
N PHE A 126 -8.24 9.94 2.77
CA PHE A 126 -8.77 8.89 3.62
C PHE A 126 -9.80 8.10 2.84
N LEU A 127 -9.80 6.79 2.97
CA LEU A 127 -10.84 5.91 2.46
C LEU A 127 -11.66 5.37 3.61
N ARG A 128 -12.97 5.18 3.36
CA ARG A 128 -13.90 4.48 4.24
C ARG A 128 -14.61 3.41 3.43
N TYR A 129 -14.71 2.22 4.03
CA TYR A 129 -15.45 1.09 3.51
C TYR A 129 -16.53 0.71 4.51
N ASP A 130 -17.77 0.69 4.04
CA ASP A 130 -18.95 0.13 4.69
C ASP A 130 -19.23 -1.30 4.20
N VAL A 131 -20.13 -2.00 4.89
CA VAL A 131 -20.52 -3.37 4.54
C VAL A 131 -20.92 -3.47 3.06
N GLY A 132 -20.34 -4.45 2.35
CA GLY A 132 -20.52 -4.68 0.91
C GLY A 132 -19.64 -3.81 0.00
N GLN A 133 -18.94 -2.81 0.53
CA GLN A 133 -18.00 -2.01 -0.25
C GLN A 133 -16.67 -2.74 -0.45
N ARG A 134 -16.05 -2.50 -1.61
CA ARG A 134 -14.85 -3.15 -2.12
C ARG A 134 -14.16 -2.31 -3.19
N PHE A 135 -12.98 -2.75 -3.60
CA PHE A 135 -12.30 -2.28 -4.80
C PHE A 135 -11.75 -3.50 -5.54
N GLU A 136 -12.33 -3.80 -6.70
CA GLU A 136 -11.96 -4.96 -7.53
C GLU A 136 -10.46 -4.95 -7.90
N ALA A 137 -9.97 -6.12 -8.30
CA ALA A 137 -8.58 -6.34 -8.69
C ALA A 137 -8.06 -5.29 -9.69
N HIS A 138 -6.91 -4.68 -9.37
CA HIS A 138 -6.29 -3.62 -10.14
C HIS A 138 -4.80 -3.49 -9.85
N VAL A 139 -4.13 -2.66 -10.65
CA VAL A 139 -2.77 -2.17 -10.41
C VAL A 139 -2.84 -0.67 -10.19
N ASP A 140 -1.97 -0.15 -9.34
CA ASP A 140 -1.96 1.29 -9.06
C ASP A 140 -1.34 2.07 -10.22
N SER A 141 -1.99 3.17 -10.57
CA SER A 141 -1.49 4.06 -11.61
C SER A 141 -0.41 4.97 -11.05
N ALA A 142 0.75 5.00 -11.72
CA ALA A 142 1.81 5.93 -11.37
C ALA A 142 1.31 7.39 -11.47
N TYR A 143 1.38 8.12 -10.36
CA TYR A 143 1.16 9.55 -10.31
C TYR A 143 2.36 10.29 -10.91
N ARG A 144 2.11 11.30 -11.73
CA ARG A 144 3.12 12.23 -12.25
C ARG A 144 2.77 13.64 -11.80
N ARG A 145 3.70 14.32 -11.13
CA ARG A 145 3.47 15.67 -10.60
C ARG A 145 3.35 16.66 -11.77
N LYS A 146 2.23 17.39 -11.86
CA LYS A 146 1.92 18.28 -12.99
C LYS A 146 3.00 19.35 -13.24
N ASN A 147 3.50 19.97 -12.18
CA ASN A 147 4.46 21.09 -12.28
C ASN A 147 5.93 20.63 -12.34
N ARG A 148 6.19 19.33 -12.18
CA ARG A 148 7.53 18.72 -12.22
C ARG A 148 7.40 17.33 -12.85
N SER A 149 7.18 17.30 -14.16
CA SER A 149 6.76 16.11 -14.92
C SER A 149 7.70 14.90 -14.84
N HIS A 150 8.92 15.09 -14.36
CA HIS A 150 9.88 14.02 -14.13
C HIS A 150 9.73 13.33 -12.77
N GLU A 151 9.02 13.95 -11.81
CA GLU A 151 8.68 13.33 -10.53
C GLU A 151 7.50 12.38 -10.71
N ARG A 152 7.66 11.14 -10.24
CA ARG A 152 6.64 10.11 -10.36
C ARG A 152 6.65 9.12 -9.20
N SER A 153 5.54 8.43 -9.00
CA SER A 153 5.45 7.36 -8.03
C SER A 153 5.78 5.99 -8.60
N PHE A 154 6.12 5.06 -7.70
CA PHE A 154 6.34 3.64 -7.98
C PHE A 154 5.79 2.70 -6.89
N LEU A 155 5.57 3.22 -5.68
CA LEU A 155 5.10 2.47 -4.53
C LEU A 155 3.83 3.12 -3.97
N THR A 156 2.91 2.28 -3.51
CA THR A 156 1.80 2.68 -2.66
C THR A 156 2.16 2.38 -1.21
N ILE A 157 1.80 3.31 -0.34
CA ILE A 157 1.77 3.13 1.10
C ILE A 157 0.31 3.26 1.55
N GLN A 158 -0.17 2.30 2.33
CA GLN A 158 -1.51 2.28 2.90
C GLN A 158 -1.43 2.21 4.43
N VAL A 159 -1.77 3.30 5.10
CA VAL A 159 -1.92 3.34 6.56
C VAL A 159 -3.26 2.72 6.93
N CYS A 160 -3.26 1.77 7.86
CA CYS A 160 -4.46 1.11 8.37
C CYS A 160 -4.88 1.75 9.69
N LEU A 161 -6.06 2.38 9.72
CA LEU A 161 -6.49 3.20 10.85
C LEU A 161 -7.34 2.44 11.87
N ASN A 162 -7.89 1.29 11.51
CA ASN A 162 -8.65 0.47 12.45
C ASN A 162 -8.56 -1.02 12.10
N GLU A 163 -9.08 -1.81 13.02
CA GLU A 163 -9.22 -3.26 12.95
C GLU A 163 -10.57 -3.67 13.57
N GLY A 164 -10.83 -4.97 13.68
CA GLY A 164 -12.07 -5.48 14.30
C GLY A 164 -13.26 -5.59 13.34
N PHE A 165 -13.00 -5.56 12.03
CA PHE A 165 -13.98 -5.84 10.98
C PHE A 165 -13.73 -7.22 10.34
N GLN A 166 -14.70 -7.75 9.59
CA GLN A 166 -14.55 -8.97 8.79
C GLN A 166 -14.55 -8.64 7.30
N GLY A 167 -13.79 -9.40 6.51
CA GLY A 167 -13.53 -9.04 5.12
C GLY A 167 -12.58 -7.85 5.01
N GLY A 168 -12.64 -7.09 3.92
CA GLY A 168 -11.85 -5.85 3.79
C GLY A 168 -10.33 -6.06 3.76
N ALA A 169 -9.84 -7.24 3.37
CA ALA A 169 -8.41 -7.49 3.23
C ALA A 169 -7.85 -6.79 1.99
N THR A 170 -6.59 -6.39 2.03
CA THR A 170 -5.82 -6.07 0.82
C THR A 170 -5.22 -7.37 0.32
N THR A 171 -5.62 -7.84 -0.86
CA THR A 171 -5.25 -9.17 -1.35
C THR A 171 -4.41 -9.06 -2.61
N PHE A 172 -3.18 -9.58 -2.60
CA PHE A 172 -2.35 -9.70 -3.80
C PHE A 172 -2.74 -10.94 -4.59
N ILE A 173 -2.86 -10.79 -5.91
CA ILE A 173 -3.40 -11.81 -6.82
C ILE A 173 -2.33 -12.16 -7.87
N ASP A 174 -2.10 -13.45 -8.09
CA ASP A 174 -1.35 -13.96 -9.24
C ASP A 174 -2.31 -14.51 -10.31
N PRO A 175 -2.54 -13.79 -11.42
CA PRO A 175 -3.47 -14.23 -12.47
C PRO A 175 -2.97 -15.45 -13.26
N GLY A 176 -1.65 -15.74 -13.23
CA GLY A 176 -1.05 -16.89 -13.91
C GLY A 176 -0.86 -18.11 -13.02
N GLY A 177 -1.10 -17.97 -11.71
CA GLY A 177 -0.84 -18.99 -10.72
C GLY A 177 -1.80 -20.19 -10.83
N PRO A 178 -1.34 -21.41 -10.42
CA PRO A 178 -2.17 -22.62 -10.45
C PRO A 178 -3.37 -22.55 -9.49
N ASN A 179 -3.37 -21.57 -8.57
CA ASN A 179 -4.44 -21.33 -7.64
C ASN A 179 -4.68 -19.81 -7.50
N PRO A 180 -5.59 -19.23 -8.30
CA PRO A 180 -5.96 -17.82 -8.20
C PRO A 180 -6.57 -17.42 -6.84
N LYS A 181 -6.78 -18.41 -5.94
CA LYS A 181 -7.27 -18.26 -4.57
C LYS A 181 -6.21 -18.55 -3.50
N ALA A 182 -4.95 -18.81 -3.88
CA ALA A 182 -3.82 -18.74 -2.94
C ALA A 182 -3.46 -17.26 -2.69
N ASP A 183 -4.50 -16.50 -2.39
CA ASP A 183 -4.55 -15.07 -2.18
C ASP A 183 -3.73 -14.76 -0.93
N MET A 184 -2.67 -13.98 -1.11
CA MET A 184 -1.91 -13.44 0.02
C MET A 184 -2.67 -12.24 0.55
N SER A 185 -3.77 -12.54 1.27
CA SER A 185 -4.61 -11.56 1.91
C SER A 185 -3.92 -10.98 3.13
N TYR A 186 -3.88 -9.66 3.17
CA TYR A 186 -3.40 -8.92 4.31
C TYR A 186 -4.56 -8.26 5.06
N ILE A 187 -4.79 -8.75 6.27
CA ILE A 187 -5.82 -8.23 7.16
C ILE A 187 -5.26 -6.99 7.86
N PRO A 188 -5.89 -5.82 7.69
CA PRO A 188 -5.44 -4.61 8.35
C PRO A 188 -5.41 -4.75 9.87
N LYS A 189 -4.26 -4.46 10.46
CA LYS A 189 -4.14 -4.18 11.90
C LYS A 189 -4.10 -2.67 12.12
N GLN A 190 -4.64 -2.22 13.24
CA GLN A 190 -4.65 -0.79 13.54
C GLN A 190 -3.22 -0.27 13.72
N GLY A 191 -2.94 0.89 13.11
CA GLY A 191 -1.66 1.60 13.24
C GLY A 191 -0.51 1.05 12.40
N MET A 192 -0.81 0.06 11.57
CA MET A 192 0.15 -0.57 10.66
C MET A 192 0.15 0.11 9.30
N VAL A 193 1.26 -0.04 8.59
CA VAL A 193 1.44 0.48 7.24
C VAL A 193 1.81 -0.65 6.29
N LEU A 194 1.05 -0.82 5.22
CA LEU A 194 1.37 -1.70 4.10
C LEU A 194 2.09 -0.89 3.00
N ALA A 195 3.19 -1.39 2.47
CA ALA A 195 3.93 -0.78 1.36
C ALA A 195 4.16 -1.79 0.24
N PHE A 196 3.85 -1.43 -1.01
CA PHE A 196 3.94 -2.35 -2.13
C PHE A 196 4.12 -1.64 -3.47
N GLU A 197 4.68 -2.34 -4.46
CA GLU A 197 4.84 -1.85 -5.82
C GLU A 197 3.53 -1.65 -6.57
N HIS A 198 3.44 -0.54 -7.32
CA HIS A 198 2.29 -0.21 -8.15
C HIS A 198 1.92 -1.30 -9.18
N CYS A 199 2.88 -2.11 -9.62
CA CYS A 199 2.65 -3.16 -10.61
C CYS A 199 2.07 -4.45 -10.04
N LEU A 200 1.89 -4.56 -8.71
CA LEU A 200 1.30 -5.72 -8.09
C LEU A 200 -0.23 -5.67 -8.25
N LEU A 201 -0.78 -6.71 -8.87
CA LEU A 201 -2.22 -6.89 -8.98
C LEU A 201 -2.77 -7.17 -7.59
N HIS A 202 -3.72 -6.35 -7.16
CA HIS A 202 -4.31 -6.46 -5.84
C HIS A 202 -5.76 -5.95 -5.82
N GLU A 203 -6.49 -6.35 -4.79
CA GLU A 203 -7.85 -5.89 -4.53
C GLU A 203 -8.03 -5.45 -3.08
N GLU A 204 -9.09 -4.71 -2.83
CA GLU A 204 -9.65 -4.52 -1.49
C GLU A 204 -10.93 -5.36 -1.41
N SER A 205 -10.83 -6.55 -0.79
CA SER A 205 -11.91 -7.51 -0.71
C SER A 205 -13.13 -6.93 0.00
N ALA A 206 -14.32 -7.43 -0.32
CA ALA A 206 -15.57 -6.90 0.23
C ALA A 206 -15.58 -6.90 1.76
N LEU A 207 -16.06 -5.80 2.35
CA LEU A 207 -16.27 -5.73 3.78
C LEU A 207 -17.55 -6.49 4.16
N ILE A 208 -17.44 -7.41 5.12
CA ILE A 208 -18.54 -8.29 5.54
C ILE A 208 -19.24 -7.71 6.77
N SER A 209 -18.49 -7.17 7.73
CA SER A 209 -19.03 -6.56 8.94
C SER A 209 -18.12 -5.47 9.47
N GLY A 210 -18.68 -4.53 10.24
CA GLY A 210 -17.96 -3.38 10.76
C GLY A 210 -17.74 -2.30 9.69
N ARG A 211 -16.69 -1.52 9.87
CA ARG A 211 -16.28 -0.42 8.99
C ARG A 211 -14.76 -0.38 8.92
N LYS A 212 -14.17 -0.08 7.76
CA LYS A 212 -12.72 0.00 7.56
C LYS A 212 -12.29 1.39 7.12
N TYR A 213 -11.17 1.87 7.68
CA TYR A 213 -10.56 3.16 7.33
C TYR A 213 -9.08 3.01 6.97
N THR A 214 -8.67 3.65 5.87
CA THR A 214 -7.27 3.64 5.43
C THR A 214 -6.81 4.99 4.87
N ILE A 215 -5.50 5.22 4.84
CA ILE A 215 -4.86 6.34 4.15
C ILE A 215 -3.92 5.80 3.07
N PRO A 216 -4.38 5.68 1.81
CA PRO A 216 -3.47 5.42 0.70
C PRO A 216 -2.73 6.70 0.28
N THR A 217 -1.44 6.57 0.03
CA THR A 217 -0.59 7.62 -0.56
C THR A 217 0.55 7.00 -1.36
N ASP A 218 1.07 7.73 -2.33
CA ASP A 218 2.16 7.24 -3.17
C ASP A 218 3.52 7.73 -2.66
N VAL A 219 4.54 6.90 -2.80
CA VAL A 219 5.94 7.35 -2.66
C VAL A 219 6.39 7.99 -3.96
N MET A 220 6.72 9.27 -3.89
CA MET A 220 7.26 10.06 -4.98
C MET A 220 8.77 9.90 -5.08
N TYR A 221 9.23 9.78 -6.32
CA TYR A 221 10.63 9.73 -6.70
C TYR A 221 10.93 10.80 -7.76
N LYS A 222 12.19 11.24 -7.83
CA LYS A 222 12.70 12.13 -8.88
C LYS A 222 13.88 11.48 -9.60
N PRO A 223 14.19 11.84 -10.86
CA PRO A 223 15.38 11.33 -11.52
C PRO A 223 16.64 11.69 -10.74
N LYS A 224 17.65 10.82 -10.78
CA LYS A 224 18.99 11.18 -10.34
C LYS A 224 19.57 12.22 -11.29
N GLN A 225 20.26 13.22 -10.75
CA GLN A 225 21.02 14.12 -11.60
C GLN A 225 22.18 13.32 -12.21
N MET A 226 22.30 13.30 -13.54
CA MET A 226 23.48 12.73 -14.18
C MET A 226 24.68 13.58 -13.78
N LYS A 227 25.69 12.97 -13.14
CA LYS A 227 27.00 13.62 -12.96
C LYS A 227 27.53 13.94 -14.36
N LYS A 228 27.66 15.22 -14.71
CA LYS A 228 28.38 15.61 -15.93
C LYS A 228 29.78 15.01 -15.82
N LYS A 229 30.12 14.07 -16.70
CA LYS A 229 31.53 13.65 -16.87
C LYS A 229 32.26 14.90 -17.34
N ASN A 230 33.09 15.49 -16.49
CA ASN A 230 34.09 16.44 -16.94
C ASN A 230 35.04 15.66 -17.84
N ILE A 231 34.85 15.77 -19.15
CA ILE A 231 35.85 15.37 -20.12
C ILE A 231 36.96 16.41 -19.94
N ARG A 232 38.05 16.00 -19.29
CA ARG A 232 39.32 16.72 -19.30
C ARG A 232 40.08 16.36 -20.55
#